data_AF-A0A6J5Z684-F1
#
_entry.id   AF-A0A6J5Z684-F1
#
_cell.length_a   1.000
_cell.length_b   1.000
_cell.length_c   1.000
_cell.angle_alpha   90.00
_cell.angle_beta   90.00
_cell.angle_gamma   90.00
#
_symmetry.space_group_name_H-M   'P 1'
#
loop_
_entity.id
_entity.type
_entity.pdbx_description
1 polymer ?
#
loop_
_entity_poly.entity_id
_entity_poly.type
_entity_poly.pdbx_seq_one_letter_code
_entity_poly.pdbx_strand_id
1 'polypeptide(L)'
;MASEHNMMFCATPEIGMADEDVPNAIALLGDMSKFSSMADRLQQGLLNELILGRLMLNPAGFAAADAFKGASPSQSVIDTSALYYDSNSQGAILGGALTALSPDFKRAVLGVAGMNYSLLLPRSTDFDTYELIFKPAYTSRLDRILLLSAIQNLWDRGETNGYAQHVTTKPLPGTPKHNVLLHVALGDHQVAQVSAEVEARTIGLSGRRPAYDAGRSFDTTPLWNIAPLSSGNAGGSGLVIWDSGPCRIGSVFATCLENDAFDKLGGVGNPIAPTGSLAPRFGRDPHSRPRSTPDARQQKSEFLKPDGKITEVCPVGSACHSVGWAY
;
A
#
# COMPACT_ATOMS: atom_id res chain seq x y z
N MET A 1 -8.77 1.03 -14.02
CA MET A 1 -8.29 -0.37 -13.90
C MET A 1 -9.26 -1.36 -14.54
N ALA A 2 -10.37 -1.77 -13.90
CA ALA A 2 -11.19 -2.90 -14.38
C ALA A 2 -11.67 -2.75 -15.84
N SER A 3 -12.46 -1.72 -16.12
CA SER A 3 -12.94 -1.44 -17.48
C SER A 3 -11.84 -0.89 -18.40
N GLU A 4 -10.93 -0.09 -17.86
CA GLU A 4 -9.87 0.60 -18.61
C GLU A 4 -8.78 -0.34 -19.15
N HIS A 5 -8.50 -1.44 -18.43
CA HIS A 5 -7.42 -2.38 -18.73
C HIS A 5 -7.90 -3.84 -18.81
N ASN A 6 -9.22 -4.06 -18.90
CA ASN A 6 -9.84 -5.37 -19.01
C ASN A 6 -9.39 -6.35 -17.91
N MET A 7 -9.52 -5.92 -16.65
CA MET A 7 -9.16 -6.69 -15.46
C MET A 7 -10.40 -6.97 -14.62
N MET A 8 -10.47 -8.17 -14.05
CA MET A 8 -11.48 -8.51 -13.05
C MET A 8 -10.85 -8.51 -11.65
N PHE A 9 -11.51 -7.84 -10.71
CA PHE A 9 -11.07 -7.75 -9.33
C PHE A 9 -12.01 -8.59 -8.45
N CYS A 10 -11.42 -9.28 -7.49
CA CYS A 10 -12.15 -9.90 -6.40
C CYS A 10 -11.42 -9.59 -5.10
N ALA A 11 -12.15 -9.51 -4.00
CA ALA A 11 -11.60 -9.25 -2.68
C ALA A 11 -12.42 -9.99 -1.62
N THR A 12 -11.79 -10.23 -0.48
CA THR A 12 -12.41 -10.70 0.76
C THR A 12 -12.18 -9.64 1.83
N PRO A 13 -13.02 -9.55 2.87
CA PRO A 13 -12.69 -8.77 4.05
C PRO A 13 -11.32 -9.17 4.61
N GLU A 14 -10.53 -8.17 4.97
CA GLU A 14 -9.24 -8.33 5.62
C GLU A 14 -9.46 -8.51 7.12
N ILE A 15 -9.98 -9.69 7.47
CA ILE A 15 -10.39 -9.98 8.84
C ILE A 15 -9.21 -9.87 9.81
N GLY A 16 -9.49 -9.37 11.01
CA GLY A 16 -8.51 -8.81 11.93
C GLY A 16 -8.50 -7.28 11.90
N MET A 17 -8.92 -6.67 10.79
CA MET A 17 -9.10 -5.22 10.68
C MET A 17 -10.26 -4.80 9.76
N ALA A 18 -11.25 -5.66 9.56
CA ALA A 18 -12.49 -5.32 8.85
C ALA A 18 -13.50 -4.66 9.81
N ASP A 19 -14.66 -4.22 9.30
CA ASP A 19 -15.68 -3.53 10.10
C ASP A 19 -16.15 -4.37 11.31
N GLU A 20 -16.27 -5.69 11.14
CA GLU A 20 -16.61 -6.63 12.20
C GLU A 20 -15.55 -6.74 13.32
N ASP A 21 -14.33 -6.27 13.07
CA ASP A 21 -13.20 -6.33 14.00
C ASP A 21 -13.10 -5.13 14.93
N VAL A 22 -13.88 -4.08 14.69
CA VAL A 22 -13.87 -2.85 15.52
C VAL A 22 -14.03 -3.17 17.02
N PRO A 23 -14.98 -4.03 17.46
CA PRO A 23 -15.08 -4.39 18.88
C PRO A 23 -13.82 -5.08 19.42
N ASN A 24 -13.16 -5.94 18.63
CA ASN A 24 -11.92 -6.60 19.02
C ASN A 24 -10.76 -5.59 19.14
N ALA A 25 -10.66 -4.65 18.19
CA ALA A 25 -9.69 -3.56 18.22
C ALA A 25 -9.86 -2.67 19.47
N ILE A 26 -11.10 -2.30 19.83
CA ILE A 26 -11.38 -1.55 21.06
C ILE A 26 -10.92 -2.34 22.29
N ALA A 27 -11.24 -3.63 22.36
CA ALA A 27 -10.89 -4.49 23.50
C ALA A 27 -9.38 -4.62 23.70
N LEU A 28 -8.59 -4.78 22.63
CA LEU A 28 -7.12 -4.87 22.71
C LEU A 28 -6.44 -3.52 22.93
N LEU A 29 -7.01 -2.41 22.46
CA LEU A 29 -6.45 -1.08 22.74
C LEU A 29 -6.66 -0.67 24.20
N GLY A 30 -7.71 -1.18 24.84
CA GLY A 30 -7.90 -1.06 26.29
C GLY A 30 -7.04 -2.02 27.12
N ASP A 31 -6.58 -3.13 26.51
CA ASP A 31 -5.75 -4.16 27.15
C ASP A 31 -4.90 -4.91 26.12
N MET A 32 -3.67 -4.45 25.94
CA MET A 32 -2.72 -4.97 24.95
C MET A 32 -2.31 -6.42 25.19
N SER A 33 -2.61 -7.03 26.34
CA SER A 33 -2.38 -8.46 26.54
C SER A 33 -3.26 -9.33 25.61
N LYS A 34 -4.35 -8.77 25.08
CA LYS A 34 -5.27 -9.43 24.14
C LYS A 34 -4.83 -9.34 22.68
N PHE A 35 -3.70 -8.70 22.40
CA PHE A 35 -3.27 -8.37 21.03
C PHE A 35 -3.20 -9.57 20.07
N SER A 36 -2.91 -10.76 20.58
CA SER A 36 -2.81 -11.98 19.77
C SER A 36 -4.08 -12.27 18.95
N SER A 37 -5.27 -11.87 19.43
CA SER A 37 -6.51 -12.09 18.71
C SER A 37 -6.54 -11.40 17.34
N MET A 38 -5.90 -10.22 17.22
CA MET A 38 -5.81 -9.50 15.96
C MET A 38 -4.86 -10.20 14.99
N ALA A 39 -3.68 -10.58 15.46
CA ALA A 39 -2.70 -11.29 14.63
C ALA A 39 -3.25 -12.63 14.10
N ASP A 40 -3.93 -13.41 14.95
CA ASP A 40 -4.52 -14.69 14.53
C ASP A 40 -5.61 -14.49 13.46
N ARG A 41 -6.41 -13.42 13.57
CA ARG A 41 -7.45 -13.09 12.58
C ARG A 41 -6.83 -12.60 11.26
N LEU A 42 -5.79 -11.77 11.31
CA LEU A 42 -5.04 -11.37 10.13
C LEU A 42 -4.48 -12.58 9.37
N GLN A 43 -3.93 -13.57 10.07
CA GLN A 43 -3.47 -14.81 9.44
C GLN A 43 -4.60 -15.56 8.73
N GLN A 44 -5.81 -15.59 9.31
CA GLN A 44 -6.98 -16.15 8.63
C GLN A 44 -7.41 -15.29 7.43
N GLY A 45 -7.28 -13.96 7.49
CA GLY A 45 -7.50 -13.05 6.36
C GLY A 45 -6.59 -13.38 5.17
N LEU A 46 -5.30 -13.54 5.42
CA LEU A 46 -4.33 -13.96 4.40
C LEU A 46 -4.70 -15.32 3.79
N LEU A 47 -5.14 -16.29 4.62
CA LEU A 47 -5.60 -17.59 4.13
C LEU A 47 -6.85 -17.45 3.25
N ASN A 48 -7.81 -16.61 3.64
CA ASN A 48 -9.02 -16.36 2.85
C ASN A 48 -8.68 -15.81 1.46
N GLU A 49 -7.73 -14.88 1.37
CA GLU A 49 -7.26 -14.32 0.10
C GLU A 49 -6.56 -15.36 -0.79
N LEU A 50 -5.74 -16.25 -0.22
CA LEU A 50 -5.13 -17.36 -0.96
C LEU A 50 -6.19 -18.31 -1.54
N ILE A 51 -7.20 -18.66 -0.74
CA ILE A 51 -8.32 -19.49 -1.21
C ILE A 51 -9.14 -18.77 -2.27
N LEU A 52 -9.37 -17.46 -2.12
CA LEU A 52 -10.05 -16.63 -3.12
C LEU A 52 -9.30 -16.64 -4.46
N GLY A 53 -7.98 -16.44 -4.43
CA GLY A 53 -7.15 -16.50 -5.64
C GLY A 53 -7.26 -17.85 -6.35
N ARG A 54 -7.28 -18.96 -5.60
CA ARG A 54 -7.48 -20.31 -6.18
C ARG A 54 -8.87 -20.51 -6.76
N LEU A 55 -9.91 -19.94 -6.14
CA LEU A 55 -11.27 -19.95 -6.71
C LEU A 55 -11.37 -19.16 -8.02
N MET A 56 -10.58 -18.08 -8.16
CA MET A 56 -10.50 -17.30 -9.39
C MET A 56 -9.71 -18.02 -10.49
N LEU A 57 -8.63 -18.74 -10.14
CA LEU A 57 -7.78 -19.45 -11.11
C LEU A 57 -8.32 -20.81 -11.55
N ASN A 58 -9.08 -21.49 -10.70
CA ASN A 58 -9.55 -22.83 -11.04
C ASN A 58 -10.73 -22.75 -12.03
N PRO A 59 -10.68 -23.41 -13.21
CA PRO A 59 -11.82 -23.44 -14.14
C PRO A 59 -13.11 -24.02 -13.53
N ALA A 60 -12.99 -24.86 -12.50
CA ALA A 60 -14.12 -25.40 -11.71
C ALA A 60 -14.52 -24.50 -10.51
N GLY A 61 -13.84 -23.37 -10.31
CA GLY A 61 -14.15 -22.36 -9.30
C GLY A 61 -15.20 -21.36 -9.80
N PHE A 62 -14.96 -20.06 -9.64
CA PHE A 62 -15.92 -19.03 -10.06
C PHE A 62 -16.24 -19.08 -11.55
N ALA A 63 -15.27 -19.44 -12.39
CA ALA A 63 -15.48 -19.52 -13.83
C ALA A 63 -16.58 -20.52 -14.25
N ALA A 64 -16.87 -21.54 -13.43
CA ALA A 64 -17.91 -22.53 -13.68
C ALA A 64 -19.32 -22.08 -13.23
N ALA A 65 -19.43 -21.05 -12.39
CA ALA A 65 -20.70 -20.61 -11.83
C ALA A 65 -21.51 -19.78 -12.84
N ASP A 66 -22.83 -19.94 -12.83
CA ASP A 66 -23.74 -19.26 -13.76
C ASP A 66 -23.62 -17.73 -13.71
N ALA A 67 -23.30 -17.17 -12.53
CA ALA A 67 -23.12 -15.74 -12.32
C ALA A 67 -21.95 -15.13 -13.13
N PHE A 68 -21.02 -15.97 -13.62
CA PHE A 68 -19.83 -15.53 -14.35
C PHE A 68 -19.81 -16.04 -15.80
N LYS A 69 -20.96 -16.46 -16.34
CA LYS A 69 -21.10 -16.77 -17.76
C LYS A 69 -21.32 -15.49 -18.56
N GLY A 70 -20.66 -15.40 -19.72
CA GLY A 70 -20.77 -14.30 -20.67
C GLY A 70 -21.96 -14.46 -21.62
N ALA A 71 -21.84 -13.84 -22.80
CA ALA A 71 -22.90 -13.87 -23.82
C ALA A 71 -23.27 -15.28 -24.31
N SER A 72 -22.35 -16.25 -24.17
CA SER A 72 -22.63 -17.68 -24.35
C SER A 72 -22.59 -18.39 -23.00
N PRO A 73 -23.53 -19.33 -22.71
CA PRO A 73 -23.50 -20.15 -21.50
C PRO A 73 -22.22 -21.00 -21.32
N SER A 74 -21.43 -21.18 -22.39
CA SER A 74 -20.17 -21.94 -22.36
C SER A 74 -18.92 -21.07 -22.16
N GLN A 75 -19.04 -19.74 -22.15
CA GLN A 75 -17.90 -18.83 -22.05
C GLN A 75 -17.93 -18.12 -20.69
N SER A 76 -16.90 -18.32 -19.87
CA SER A 76 -16.74 -17.52 -18.66
C SER A 76 -16.28 -16.10 -19.00
N VAL A 77 -16.71 -15.11 -18.22
CA VAL A 77 -16.15 -13.75 -18.24
C VAL A 77 -14.85 -13.63 -17.45
N ILE A 78 -14.46 -14.70 -16.75
CA ILE A 78 -13.21 -14.80 -15.99
C ILE A 78 -12.16 -15.46 -16.87
N ASP A 79 -11.08 -14.74 -17.14
CA ASP A 79 -9.85 -15.34 -17.66
C ASP A 79 -9.09 -15.99 -16.49
N THR A 80 -8.99 -17.32 -16.51
CA THR A 80 -8.34 -18.10 -15.47
C THR A 80 -6.86 -18.39 -15.75
N SER A 81 -6.29 -17.82 -16.82
CA SER A 81 -4.91 -18.09 -17.24
C SER A 81 -3.85 -17.43 -16.36
N ALA A 82 -4.21 -16.38 -15.62
CA ALA A 82 -3.29 -15.67 -14.75
C ALA A 82 -4.00 -15.01 -13.56
N LEU A 83 -3.27 -14.91 -12.45
CA LEU A 83 -3.67 -14.19 -11.25
C LEU A 83 -2.55 -13.22 -10.87
N TYR A 84 -2.96 -12.06 -10.37
CA TYR A 84 -2.07 -11.04 -9.84
C TYR A 84 -2.68 -10.43 -8.59
N TYR A 85 -1.86 -9.73 -7.82
CA TYR A 85 -2.34 -8.99 -6.66
C TYR A 85 -2.24 -7.49 -6.91
N ASP A 86 -3.35 -6.79 -6.71
CA ASP A 86 -3.40 -5.34 -6.77
C ASP A 86 -4.08 -4.83 -5.50
N SER A 87 -3.38 -3.97 -4.76
CA SER A 87 -3.89 -3.47 -3.50
C SER A 87 -3.58 -2.00 -3.28
N ASN A 88 -4.21 -1.44 -2.24
CA ASN A 88 -3.99 -0.07 -1.81
C ASN A 88 -4.16 0.03 -0.29
N SER A 89 -3.36 0.84 0.38
CA SER A 89 -3.47 1.13 1.82
C SER A 89 -3.29 -0.11 2.68
N GLN A 90 -4.25 -0.42 3.55
CA GLN A 90 -4.29 -1.60 4.40
C GLN A 90 -3.99 -2.91 3.65
N GLY A 91 -4.68 -3.17 2.53
CA GLY A 91 -4.38 -4.34 1.70
C GLY A 91 -3.00 -4.28 1.04
N ALA A 92 -2.34 -3.12 0.98
CA ALA A 92 -0.94 -3.02 0.58
C ALA A 92 0.02 -3.29 1.74
N ILE A 93 -0.31 -2.82 2.95
CA ILE A 93 0.46 -3.05 4.18
C ILE A 93 0.45 -4.53 4.57
N LEU A 94 -0.67 -5.22 4.38
CA LEU A 94 -0.80 -6.66 4.66
C LEU A 94 -0.49 -7.50 3.41
N GLY A 95 -0.67 -6.92 2.23
CA GLY A 95 -0.44 -7.55 0.93
C GLY A 95 0.99 -8.01 0.66
N GLY A 96 2.00 -7.43 1.31
CA GLY A 96 3.36 -7.95 1.24
C GLY A 96 3.48 -9.34 1.89
N ALA A 97 2.78 -9.57 3.01
CA ALA A 97 2.68 -10.90 3.62
C ALA A 97 1.94 -11.89 2.73
N LEU A 98 0.79 -11.49 2.16
CA LEU A 98 0.07 -12.31 1.17
C LEU A 98 0.99 -12.69 -0.01
N THR A 99 1.72 -11.70 -0.53
CA THR A 99 2.65 -11.90 -1.64
C THR A 99 3.72 -12.92 -1.29
N ALA A 100 4.35 -12.83 -0.12
CA ALA A 100 5.35 -13.82 0.29
C ALA A 100 4.78 -15.26 0.42
N LEU A 101 3.52 -15.38 0.82
CA LEU A 101 2.83 -16.64 1.06
C LEU A 101 2.21 -17.27 -0.19
N SER A 102 1.99 -16.49 -1.25
CA SER A 102 1.26 -16.95 -2.42
C SER A 102 2.09 -17.89 -3.30
N PRO A 103 1.57 -19.07 -3.66
CA PRO A 103 2.16 -19.89 -4.73
C PRO A 103 1.59 -19.55 -6.11
N ASP A 104 0.50 -18.79 -6.16
CA ASP A 104 -0.44 -18.77 -7.29
C ASP A 104 -0.32 -17.51 -8.16
N PHE A 105 0.40 -16.47 -7.70
CA PHE A 105 0.74 -15.29 -8.50
C PHE A 105 2.21 -14.93 -8.37
N LYS A 106 2.74 -14.16 -9.34
CA LYS A 106 4.16 -13.73 -9.35
C LYS A 106 4.35 -12.22 -9.29
N ARG A 107 3.27 -11.44 -9.41
CA ARG A 107 3.34 -9.98 -9.46
C ARG A 107 2.31 -9.36 -8.54
N ALA A 108 2.77 -8.40 -7.76
CA ALA A 108 1.95 -7.64 -6.83
C ALA A 108 2.20 -6.14 -6.98
N VAL A 109 1.14 -5.35 -7.09
CA VAL A 109 1.20 -3.90 -6.87
C VAL A 109 0.73 -3.64 -5.45
N LEU A 110 1.57 -2.99 -4.65
CA LEU A 110 1.20 -2.54 -3.31
C LEU A 110 1.14 -1.00 -3.34
N GLY A 111 -0.08 -0.47 -3.46
CA GLY A 111 -0.33 0.96 -3.55
C GLY A 111 -0.39 1.62 -2.17
N VAL A 112 0.30 2.75 -2.01
CA VAL A 112 0.48 3.47 -0.73
C VAL A 112 0.73 2.51 0.44
N ALA A 113 1.65 1.58 0.20
CA ALA A 113 2.05 0.53 1.13
C ALA A 113 2.99 1.07 2.22
N GLY A 114 3.19 0.23 3.22
CA GLY A 114 4.21 0.35 4.23
C GLY A 114 4.26 -0.95 5.02
N MET A 115 5.24 -1.08 5.91
CA MET A 115 5.31 -2.17 6.89
C MET A 115 5.67 -1.64 8.28
N ASN A 116 5.59 -2.51 9.28
CA ASN A 116 5.93 -2.21 10.67
C ASN A 116 4.89 -1.25 11.28
N TYR A 117 3.72 -1.78 11.63
CA TYR A 117 2.63 -0.98 12.21
C TYR A 117 3.07 -0.12 13.42
N SER A 118 4.02 -0.60 14.22
CA SER A 118 4.61 0.18 15.32
C SER A 118 5.20 1.54 14.88
N LEU A 119 5.74 1.63 13.67
CA LEU A 119 6.22 2.87 13.06
C LEU A 119 5.07 3.70 12.48
N LEU A 120 4.10 3.03 11.85
CA LEU A 120 3.00 3.64 11.11
C LEU A 120 1.95 4.28 12.00
N LEU A 121 1.45 3.56 13.02
CA LEU A 121 0.29 4.01 13.80
C LEU A 121 0.48 5.41 14.42
N PRO A 122 1.63 5.75 15.03
CA PRO A 122 1.85 7.12 15.55
C PRO A 122 1.97 8.21 14.47
N ARG A 123 2.07 7.83 13.18
CA ARG A 123 2.24 8.69 12.01
C ARG A 123 1.05 8.64 11.05
N SER A 124 -0.05 8.01 11.46
CA SER A 124 -1.24 7.85 10.64
C SER A 124 -2.39 8.66 11.22
N THR A 125 -3.10 9.41 10.37
CA THR A 125 -4.37 10.03 10.76
C THR A 125 -5.44 9.00 11.09
N ASP A 126 -5.37 7.80 10.53
CA ASP A 126 -6.36 6.74 10.78
C ASP A 126 -6.29 6.22 12.22
N PHE A 127 -5.13 6.37 12.86
CA PHE A 127 -4.96 5.96 14.25
C PHE A 127 -5.58 6.95 15.25
N ASP A 128 -5.96 8.17 14.85
CA ASP A 128 -6.48 9.19 15.76
C ASP A 128 -7.71 8.72 16.53
N THR A 129 -8.64 8.04 15.85
CA THR A 129 -9.88 7.52 16.44
C THR A 129 -9.61 6.41 17.44
N TYR A 130 -8.67 5.51 17.12
CA TYR A 130 -8.22 4.44 18.00
C TYR A 130 -7.40 4.98 19.18
N GLU A 131 -6.68 6.09 18.98
CA GLU A 131 -5.91 6.76 20.03
C GLU A 131 -6.82 7.31 21.14
N LEU A 132 -8.10 7.60 20.85
CA LEU A 132 -9.11 7.97 21.86
C LEU A 132 -9.37 6.85 22.87
N ILE A 133 -9.11 5.59 22.51
CA ILE A 133 -9.21 4.43 23.43
C ILE A 133 -7.85 4.13 24.06
N PHE A 134 -6.78 4.19 23.26
CA PHE A 134 -5.44 3.81 23.71
C PHE A 134 -4.85 4.80 24.74
N LYS A 135 -5.09 6.11 24.58
CA LYS A 135 -4.61 7.16 25.51
C LYS A 135 -5.18 7.02 26.93
N PRO A 136 -6.49 6.84 27.14
CA PRO A 136 -7.03 6.60 28.48
C PRO A 136 -6.52 5.33 29.15
N ALA A 137 -6.34 4.24 28.38
CA ALA A 137 -5.84 2.97 28.92
C ALA A 137 -4.34 3.04 29.29
N TYR A 138 -3.56 3.80 28.52
CA TYR A 138 -2.11 3.95 28.71
C TYR A 138 -1.74 5.43 28.60
N THR A 139 -1.78 6.14 29.73
CA THR A 139 -1.68 7.61 29.77
C THR A 139 -0.29 8.12 29.39
N SER A 140 0.77 7.39 29.76
CA SER A 140 2.15 7.69 29.38
C SER A 140 2.36 7.48 27.87
N ARG A 141 2.84 8.54 27.18
CA ARG A 141 3.22 8.43 25.76
C ARG A 141 4.37 7.46 25.56
N LEU A 142 5.30 7.41 26.51
CA LEU A 142 6.43 6.49 26.47
C LEU A 142 5.92 5.04 26.49
N ASP A 143 4.99 4.73 27.38
CA ASP A 143 4.43 3.37 27.54
C ASP A 143 3.70 2.96 26.26
N ARG A 144 2.93 3.86 25.65
CA ARG A 144 2.26 3.59 24.36
C ARG A 144 3.25 3.24 23.25
N ILE A 145 4.35 3.99 23.12
CA ILE A 145 5.37 3.72 22.10
C ILE A 145 6.10 2.40 22.39
N LEU A 146 6.44 2.14 23.65
CA LEU A 146 7.08 0.89 24.05
C LEU A 146 6.16 -0.31 23.83
N LEU A 147 4.87 -0.19 24.16
CA LEU A 147 3.86 -1.23 23.91
C LEU A 147 3.74 -1.51 22.42
N LEU A 148 3.52 -0.50 21.59
CA LEU A 148 3.44 -0.66 20.13
C LEU A 148 4.71 -1.30 19.56
N SER A 149 5.89 -0.93 20.06
CA SER A 149 7.16 -1.54 19.65
C SER A 149 7.27 -3.00 20.09
N ALA A 150 6.85 -3.33 21.30
CA ALA A 150 6.92 -4.68 21.85
C ALA A 150 5.96 -5.64 21.14
N ILE A 151 4.74 -5.20 20.85
CA ILE A 151 3.71 -6.01 20.18
C ILE A 151 3.98 -6.20 18.68
N GLN A 152 4.93 -5.45 18.09
CA GLN A 152 5.33 -5.63 16.68
C GLN A 152 5.66 -7.09 16.35
N ASN A 153 6.41 -7.80 17.22
CA ASN A 153 6.75 -9.21 16.99
C ASN A 153 5.50 -10.14 16.97
N LEU A 154 4.42 -9.76 17.65
CA LEU A 154 3.15 -10.48 17.57
C LEU A 154 2.42 -10.15 16.28
N TRP A 155 2.43 -8.87 15.88
CA TRP A 155 1.82 -8.40 14.63
C TRP A 155 2.47 -9.00 13.39
N ASP A 156 3.79 -9.16 13.40
CA ASP A 156 4.61 -9.74 12.32
C ASP A 156 4.09 -11.08 11.81
N ARG A 157 3.35 -11.83 12.63
CA ARG A 157 2.72 -13.09 12.23
C ARG A 157 1.69 -12.93 11.11
N GLY A 158 1.10 -11.74 10.96
CA GLY A 158 0.03 -11.45 10.01
C GLY A 158 0.23 -10.19 9.18
N GLU A 159 1.40 -9.54 9.21
CA GLU A 159 1.68 -8.32 8.43
C GLU A 159 3.03 -8.39 7.69
N THR A 160 3.24 -7.51 6.71
CA THR A 160 4.39 -7.56 5.80
C THR A 160 5.74 -7.60 6.50
N ASN A 161 5.94 -6.91 7.64
CA ASN A 161 7.24 -6.88 8.33
C ASN A 161 7.79 -8.28 8.63
N GLY A 162 6.94 -9.22 9.06
CA GLY A 162 7.37 -10.60 9.37
C GLY A 162 7.72 -11.44 8.15
N TYR A 163 7.28 -11.04 6.96
CA TYR A 163 7.41 -11.81 5.72
C TYR A 163 8.28 -11.12 4.66
N ALA A 164 8.62 -9.85 4.82
CA ALA A 164 9.25 -9.00 3.81
C ALA A 164 10.50 -9.64 3.17
N GLN A 165 11.37 -10.24 3.98
CA GLN A 165 12.58 -10.94 3.52
C GLN A 165 12.31 -12.13 2.57
N HIS A 166 11.06 -12.60 2.51
CA HIS A 166 10.60 -13.71 1.67
C HIS A 166 9.79 -13.28 0.44
N VAL A 167 9.57 -11.99 0.23
CA VAL A 167 8.76 -11.51 -0.89
C VAL A 167 9.49 -11.72 -2.23
N THR A 168 10.74 -11.27 -2.34
CA THR A 168 11.46 -11.21 -3.62
C THR A 168 12.61 -12.23 -3.74
N THR A 169 13.64 -12.10 -2.91
CA THR A 169 14.94 -12.77 -3.14
C THR A 169 15.04 -14.15 -2.52
N LYS A 170 14.45 -14.36 -1.33
CA LYS A 170 14.51 -15.61 -0.55
C LYS A 170 13.09 -16.16 -0.27
N PRO A 171 12.35 -16.61 -1.29
CA PRO A 171 10.97 -17.06 -1.11
C PRO A 171 10.84 -18.23 -0.12
N LEU A 172 9.64 -18.37 0.45
CA LEU A 172 9.29 -19.50 1.30
C LEU A 172 9.27 -20.81 0.48
N PRO A 173 9.41 -21.99 1.12
CA PRO A 173 9.24 -23.25 0.43
C PRO A 173 7.88 -23.34 -0.27
N GLY A 174 7.88 -23.68 -1.56
CA GLY A 174 6.66 -23.82 -2.35
C GLY A 174 6.09 -22.52 -2.91
N THR A 175 6.73 -21.37 -2.72
CA THR A 175 6.32 -20.09 -3.34
C THR A 175 7.35 -19.63 -4.39
N PRO A 176 6.92 -18.94 -5.46
CA PRO A 176 7.83 -18.40 -6.46
C PRO A 176 8.55 -17.16 -5.92
N LYS A 177 9.57 -16.69 -6.66
CA LYS A 177 10.02 -15.31 -6.50
C LYS A 177 8.96 -14.36 -7.03
N HIS A 178 8.63 -13.32 -6.28
CA HIS A 178 7.67 -12.31 -6.71
C HIS A 178 8.38 -11.05 -7.21
N ASN A 179 7.74 -10.39 -8.16
CA ASN A 179 8.05 -9.01 -8.53
C ASN A 179 7.02 -8.08 -7.88
N VAL A 180 7.48 -7.01 -7.26
CA VAL A 180 6.62 -6.04 -6.55
C VAL A 180 6.79 -4.64 -7.12
N LEU A 181 5.67 -3.95 -7.37
CA LEU A 181 5.66 -2.53 -7.68
C LEU A 181 5.02 -1.76 -6.51
N LEU A 182 5.83 -0.96 -5.82
CA LEU A 182 5.36 -0.02 -4.80
C LEU A 182 5.03 1.32 -5.45
N HIS A 183 3.77 1.74 -5.29
CA HIS A 183 3.37 3.13 -5.54
C HIS A 183 3.24 3.84 -4.21
N VAL A 184 3.86 5.00 -4.04
CA VAL A 184 3.80 5.75 -2.78
C VAL A 184 3.30 7.16 -3.06
N ALA A 185 2.44 7.69 -2.21
CA ALA A 185 2.03 9.08 -2.26
C ALA A 185 2.99 9.92 -1.41
N LEU A 186 3.60 10.93 -2.02
CA LEU A 186 4.47 11.86 -1.28
C LEU A 186 3.64 12.64 -0.26
N GLY A 187 4.03 12.57 1.02
CA GLY A 187 3.36 13.30 2.09
C GLY A 187 1.99 12.74 2.48
N ASP A 188 1.74 11.46 2.22
CA ASP A 188 0.55 10.71 2.64
C ASP A 188 0.24 10.85 4.13
N HIS A 189 -1.02 11.15 4.46
CA HIS A 189 -1.47 11.40 5.83
C HIS A 189 -1.71 10.09 6.61
N GLN A 190 -1.99 9.01 5.90
CA GLN A 190 -2.41 7.72 6.45
C GLN A 190 -1.25 6.75 6.54
N VAL A 191 -0.38 6.71 5.52
CA VAL A 191 0.74 5.76 5.45
C VAL A 191 2.05 6.49 5.25
N ALA A 192 2.87 6.53 6.31
CA ALA A 192 4.10 7.31 6.30
C ALA A 192 5.08 6.77 5.26
N GLN A 193 5.51 7.63 4.33
CA GLN A 193 6.45 7.29 3.26
C GLN A 193 7.73 6.57 3.74
N VAL A 194 8.27 6.95 4.90
CA VAL A 194 9.46 6.32 5.47
C VAL A 194 9.26 4.81 5.70
N SER A 195 8.04 4.38 6.03
CA SER A 195 7.67 2.96 6.16
C SER A 195 7.73 2.24 4.81
N ALA A 196 7.20 2.84 3.75
CA ALA A 196 7.28 2.31 2.38
C ALA A 196 8.74 2.19 1.90
N GLU A 197 9.61 3.13 2.25
CA GLU A 197 11.03 3.04 1.93
C GLU A 197 11.76 1.97 2.75
N VAL A 198 11.36 1.75 4.00
CA VAL A 198 11.84 0.64 4.83
C VAL A 198 11.42 -0.70 4.20
N GLU A 199 10.19 -0.83 3.72
CA GLU A 199 9.73 -1.98 2.94
C GLU A 199 10.57 -2.17 1.68
N ALA A 200 10.71 -1.11 0.88
CA ALA A 200 11.46 -1.13 -0.37
C ALA A 200 12.92 -1.60 -0.19
N ARG A 201 13.59 -1.12 0.87
CA ARG A 201 14.94 -1.57 1.23
C ARG A 201 14.97 -3.04 1.61
N THR A 202 14.02 -3.47 2.46
CA THR A 202 13.96 -4.84 2.97
C THR A 202 13.70 -5.86 1.87
N ILE A 203 12.82 -5.53 0.91
CA ILE A 203 12.48 -6.44 -0.19
C ILE A 203 13.35 -6.19 -1.45
N GLY A 204 14.38 -5.34 -1.37
CA GLY A 204 15.39 -5.16 -2.40
C GLY A 204 14.90 -4.48 -3.68
N LEU A 205 14.03 -3.47 -3.57
CA LEU A 205 13.49 -2.76 -4.71
C LEU A 205 14.49 -1.78 -5.33
N SER A 206 14.24 -1.46 -6.60
CA SER A 206 14.88 -0.33 -7.28
C SER A 206 13.91 0.86 -7.42
N GLY A 207 14.36 2.07 -7.08
CA GLY A 207 13.53 3.27 -7.05
C GLY A 207 13.69 4.13 -8.31
N ARG A 208 12.56 4.56 -8.88
CA ARG A 208 12.53 5.48 -10.04
C ARG A 208 13.15 6.83 -9.70
N ARG A 209 13.91 7.42 -10.63
CA ARG A 209 14.60 8.72 -10.45
C ARG A 209 14.24 9.71 -11.57
N PRO A 210 14.21 11.03 -11.27
CA PRO A 210 14.25 11.61 -9.93
C PRO A 210 13.01 11.20 -9.12
N ALA A 211 13.17 11.05 -7.80
CA ALA A 211 12.06 10.62 -6.93
C ALA A 211 11.17 11.80 -6.50
N TYR A 212 11.75 12.99 -6.42
CA TYR A 212 11.09 14.22 -5.98
C TYR A 212 11.52 15.38 -6.87
N ASP A 213 10.61 16.33 -7.07
CA ASP A 213 10.96 17.64 -7.63
C ASP A 213 11.74 18.47 -6.60
N ALA A 214 12.35 19.58 -7.06
CA ALA A 214 13.09 20.48 -6.19
C ALA A 214 12.24 20.98 -5.02
N GLY A 215 12.76 20.87 -3.80
CA GLY A 215 12.05 21.27 -2.58
C GLY A 215 10.94 20.32 -2.11
N ARG A 216 10.74 19.19 -2.79
CA ARG A 216 9.73 18.16 -2.44
C ARG A 216 10.30 16.97 -1.66
N SER A 217 11.40 17.18 -0.93
CA SER A 217 11.89 16.26 0.12
C SER A 217 12.84 16.97 1.08
N PHE A 218 12.91 16.48 2.32
CA PHE A 218 13.91 16.87 3.31
C PHE A 218 15.16 15.97 3.31
N ASP A 219 15.15 14.90 2.51
CA ASP A 219 16.23 13.92 2.50
C ASP A 219 17.53 14.53 1.98
N THR A 220 18.62 14.35 2.71
CA THR A 220 19.97 14.61 2.18
C THR A 220 20.31 13.65 1.03
N THR A 221 19.79 12.42 1.09
CA THR A 221 19.95 11.42 0.03
C THR A 221 18.60 10.79 -0.25
N PRO A 222 17.86 11.29 -1.26
CA PRO A 222 16.59 10.72 -1.68
C PRO A 222 16.69 9.21 -1.93
N LEU A 223 15.74 8.45 -1.39
CA LEU A 223 15.69 6.99 -1.47
C LEU A 223 17.03 6.35 -1.03
N TRP A 224 17.52 6.75 0.14
CA TRP A 224 18.79 6.25 0.69
C TRP A 224 18.81 4.71 0.72
N ASN A 225 19.92 4.14 0.25
CA ASN A 225 20.13 2.69 0.13
C ASN A 225 19.08 1.94 -0.72
N ILE A 226 18.44 2.63 -1.67
CA ILE A 226 17.59 2.04 -2.70
C ILE A 226 18.23 2.32 -4.06
N ALA A 227 18.57 1.26 -4.79
CA ALA A 227 19.23 1.35 -6.09
C ALA A 227 18.33 2.06 -7.14
N PRO A 228 18.89 2.74 -8.15
CA PRO A 228 18.08 3.35 -9.19
C PRO A 228 17.38 2.29 -10.06
N LEU A 229 16.12 2.56 -10.40
CA LEU A 229 15.42 1.84 -11.46
C LEU A 229 16.00 2.25 -12.82
N SER A 230 16.26 1.25 -13.66
CA SER A 230 16.87 1.37 -14.99
C SER A 230 16.13 0.45 -15.97
N SER A 231 16.41 0.58 -17.26
CA SER A 231 15.85 -0.35 -18.26
C SER A 231 16.26 -1.81 -18.02
N GLY A 232 17.44 -2.06 -17.42
CA GLY A 232 17.96 -3.39 -17.17
C GLY A 232 17.26 -4.17 -16.05
N ASN A 233 16.66 -3.48 -15.08
CA ASN A 233 15.90 -4.08 -13.98
C ASN A 233 14.39 -3.79 -14.04
N ALA A 234 13.90 -3.18 -15.12
CA ALA A 234 12.48 -2.83 -15.29
C ALA A 234 11.53 -4.04 -15.26
N GLY A 235 12.00 -5.26 -15.54
CA GLY A 235 11.18 -6.48 -15.41
C GLY A 235 11.03 -7.01 -13.97
N GLY A 236 11.85 -6.50 -13.04
CA GLY A 236 11.88 -6.89 -11.64
C GLY A 236 10.95 -6.05 -10.77
N SER A 237 11.37 -5.82 -9.53
CA SER A 237 10.60 -5.09 -8.52
C SER A 237 11.09 -3.63 -8.40
N GLY A 238 10.18 -2.70 -8.10
CA GLY A 238 10.55 -1.30 -7.99
C GLY A 238 9.58 -0.40 -7.22
N LEU A 239 10.05 0.81 -6.94
CA LEU A 239 9.37 1.85 -6.17
C LEU A 239 9.19 3.10 -7.02
N VAL A 240 7.97 3.66 -7.00
CA VAL A 240 7.64 4.92 -7.66
C VAL A 240 6.92 5.83 -6.65
N ILE A 241 7.51 7.01 -6.40
CA ILE A 241 6.89 8.06 -5.60
C ILE A 241 6.06 8.95 -6.52
N TRP A 242 4.82 9.23 -6.14
CA TRP A 242 3.87 10.06 -6.85
C TRP A 242 3.55 11.32 -6.05
N ASP A 243 3.69 12.49 -6.67
CA ASP A 243 3.50 13.80 -6.04
C ASP A 243 2.22 14.50 -6.51
N SER A 244 1.35 14.92 -5.57
CA SER A 244 0.14 15.71 -5.87
C SER A 244 0.40 17.23 -5.93
N GLY A 245 1.66 17.61 -5.85
CA GLY A 245 2.15 18.97 -5.88
C GLY A 245 2.01 19.70 -4.54
N PRO A 246 2.63 20.89 -4.41
CA PRO A 246 2.47 21.71 -3.22
C PRO A 246 1.05 22.28 -3.11
N CYS A 247 0.71 22.76 -1.91
CA CYS A 247 -0.57 23.37 -1.61
C CYS A 247 -0.86 24.58 -2.50
N ARG A 248 -2.04 24.58 -3.12
CA ARG A 248 -2.54 25.67 -3.96
C ARG A 248 -4.07 25.74 -3.91
N ILE A 249 -4.60 26.93 -4.17
CA ILE A 249 -6.04 27.17 -4.42
C ILE A 249 -6.15 27.67 -5.86
N GLY A 250 -6.79 26.88 -6.71
CA GLY A 250 -6.68 27.09 -8.16
C GLY A 250 -5.22 26.96 -8.62
N SER A 251 -4.70 27.98 -9.29
CA SER A 251 -3.30 28.06 -9.73
C SER A 251 -2.38 28.81 -8.76
N VAL A 252 -2.91 29.33 -7.64
CA VAL A 252 -2.14 30.16 -6.70
C VAL A 252 -1.58 29.29 -5.59
N PHE A 253 -0.26 29.25 -5.46
CA PHE A 253 0.40 28.62 -4.31
C PHE A 253 -0.02 29.31 -3.02
N ALA A 254 -0.42 28.51 -2.04
CA ALA A 254 -0.99 29.01 -0.80
C ALA A 254 -0.34 28.30 0.39
N THR A 255 -0.31 28.99 1.53
CA THR A 255 -0.01 28.34 2.80
C THR A 255 -1.01 27.21 3.02
N CYS A 256 -0.52 26.00 3.28
CA CYS A 256 -1.39 24.87 3.59
C CYS A 256 -2.19 25.18 4.85
N LEU A 257 -3.51 24.98 4.79
CA LEU A 257 -4.38 24.98 5.97
C LEU A 257 -4.59 23.54 6.44
N GLU A 258 -5.13 23.37 7.64
CA GLU A 258 -5.60 22.06 8.10
C GLU A 258 -6.65 21.51 7.11
N ASN A 259 -6.61 20.19 6.90
CA ASN A 259 -7.24 19.50 5.78
C ASN A 259 -8.70 19.94 5.49
N ASP A 260 -9.58 19.91 6.49
CA ASP A 260 -11.00 20.26 6.33
C ASP A 260 -11.24 21.70 5.87
N ALA A 261 -10.41 22.64 6.31
CA ALA A 261 -10.51 24.04 5.89
C ALA A 261 -9.95 24.21 4.47
N PHE A 262 -8.88 23.49 4.14
CA PHE A 262 -8.24 23.55 2.84
C PHE A 262 -9.15 23.00 1.74
N ASP A 263 -9.81 21.86 1.98
CA ASP A 263 -10.73 21.23 1.04
C ASP A 263 -11.96 22.12 0.75
N LYS A 264 -12.51 22.80 1.77
CA LYS A 264 -13.65 23.73 1.61
C LYS A 264 -13.34 24.93 0.71
N LEU A 265 -12.07 25.32 0.61
CA LEU A 265 -11.62 26.40 -0.27
C LEU A 265 -11.26 25.91 -1.68
N GLY A 266 -11.46 24.63 -1.99
CA GLY A 266 -11.00 24.04 -3.24
C GLY A 266 -9.49 23.88 -3.31
N GLY A 267 -8.83 23.76 -2.15
CA GLY A 267 -7.41 23.50 -2.03
C GLY A 267 -7.03 22.14 -2.63
N VAL A 268 -5.85 22.09 -3.25
CA VAL A 268 -5.25 20.86 -3.77
C VAL A 268 -3.75 20.82 -3.46
N GLY A 269 -3.20 19.60 -3.45
CA GLY A 269 -1.81 19.36 -3.06
C GLY A 269 -1.62 19.32 -1.55
N ASN A 270 -0.39 19.02 -1.15
CA ASN A 270 -0.02 18.76 0.22
C ASN A 270 1.46 19.13 0.45
N PRO A 271 1.86 19.42 1.70
CA PRO A 271 3.27 19.55 2.04
C PRO A 271 3.95 18.17 2.00
N ILE A 272 5.28 18.19 2.02
CA ILE A 272 6.07 16.98 2.28
C ILE A 272 5.85 16.49 3.71
N ALA A 273 6.07 15.20 3.95
CA ALA A 273 5.88 14.60 5.26
C ALA A 273 6.72 15.33 6.34
N PRO A 274 6.18 15.53 7.56
CA PRO A 274 6.95 16.12 8.65
C PRO A 274 8.10 15.17 9.05
N THR A 275 9.21 15.76 9.51
CA THR A 275 10.38 14.98 9.97
C THR A 275 10.17 14.34 11.35
N GLY A 276 9.15 14.79 12.09
CA GLY A 276 8.78 14.24 13.39
C GLY A 276 7.95 12.95 13.31
N SER A 277 7.80 12.27 14.44
CA SER A 277 6.91 11.10 14.58
C SER A 277 5.45 11.53 14.73
N LEU A 278 4.90 12.19 13.72
CA LEU A 278 3.53 12.70 13.65
C LEU A 278 2.97 12.51 12.25
N ALA A 279 1.65 12.29 12.15
CA ALA A 279 0.96 12.30 10.86
C ALA A 279 0.97 13.71 10.25
N PRO A 280 1.13 13.87 8.93
CA PRO A 280 0.82 15.13 8.25
C PRO A 280 -0.64 15.56 8.51
N ARG A 281 -0.86 16.88 8.65
CA ARG A 281 -2.15 17.48 9.02
C ARG A 281 -2.65 18.58 8.09
N PHE A 282 -1.78 19.03 7.20
CA PHE A 282 -2.01 20.22 6.38
C PHE A 282 -2.11 19.85 4.92
N GLY A 283 -2.93 20.58 4.17
CA GLY A 283 -3.19 20.27 2.77
C GLY A 283 -4.14 19.08 2.63
N ARG A 284 -4.32 18.64 1.37
CA ARG A 284 -5.24 17.57 1.03
C ARG A 284 -4.52 16.24 1.02
N ASP A 285 -5.04 15.27 1.78
CA ASP A 285 -4.46 13.94 1.87
C ASP A 285 -4.26 13.28 0.49
N PRO A 286 -3.01 12.97 0.09
CA PRO A 286 -2.74 12.38 -1.21
C PRO A 286 -2.96 10.86 -1.25
N HIS A 287 -3.39 10.21 -0.16
CA HIS A 287 -3.43 8.76 -0.02
C HIS A 287 -4.05 7.99 -1.20
N SER A 288 -5.16 8.48 -1.77
CA SER A 288 -5.81 7.82 -2.92
C SER A 288 -5.31 8.29 -4.29
N ARG A 289 -4.44 9.30 -4.35
CA ARG A 289 -4.05 9.97 -5.60
C ARG A 289 -3.28 9.07 -6.57
N PRO A 290 -2.33 8.22 -6.15
CA PRO A 290 -1.63 7.34 -7.08
C PRO A 290 -2.60 6.42 -7.83
N ARG A 291 -3.48 5.68 -7.13
CA ARG A 291 -4.47 4.80 -7.78
C ARG A 291 -5.49 5.54 -8.66
N SER A 292 -5.74 6.82 -8.38
CA SER A 292 -6.61 7.68 -9.19
C SER A 292 -5.89 8.32 -10.39
N THR A 293 -4.57 8.18 -10.51
CA THR A 293 -3.79 8.77 -11.60
C THR A 293 -3.76 7.84 -12.83
N PRO A 294 -4.20 8.29 -14.02
CA PRO A 294 -4.21 7.47 -15.24
C PRO A 294 -2.86 6.83 -15.57
N ASP A 295 -1.77 7.59 -15.51
CA ASP A 295 -0.42 7.10 -15.79
C ASP A 295 0.03 6.02 -14.80
N ALA A 296 -0.32 6.18 -13.51
CA ALA A 296 -0.06 5.17 -12.50
C ALA A 296 -0.85 3.89 -12.78
N ARG A 297 -2.12 4.00 -13.16
CA ARG A 297 -2.96 2.86 -13.54
C ARG A 297 -2.43 2.14 -14.78
N GLN A 298 -1.98 2.88 -15.77
CA GLN A 298 -1.32 2.34 -16.95
C GLN A 298 -0.04 1.58 -16.55
N GLN A 299 0.80 2.14 -15.68
CA GLN A 299 2.00 1.47 -15.19
C GLN A 299 1.67 0.17 -14.42
N LYS A 300 0.64 0.19 -13.56
CA LYS A 300 0.14 -1.00 -12.87
C LYS A 300 -0.29 -2.08 -13.86
N SER A 301 -1.05 -1.68 -14.89
CA SER A 301 -1.53 -2.59 -15.93
C SER A 301 -0.40 -3.24 -16.72
N GLU A 302 0.61 -2.47 -17.15
CA GLU A 302 1.76 -3.02 -17.87
C GLU A 302 2.64 -3.90 -16.98
N PHE A 303 2.71 -3.58 -15.68
CA PHE A 303 3.45 -4.37 -14.72
C PHE A 303 2.76 -5.71 -14.44
N LEU A 304 1.45 -5.75 -14.24
CA LEU A 304 0.67 -6.94 -13.87
C LEU A 304 0.41 -7.91 -15.05
N LYS A 305 1.29 -7.96 -16.05
CA LYS A 305 1.23 -8.93 -17.16
C LYS A 305 2.24 -10.07 -16.91
N PRO A 306 2.12 -11.23 -17.57
CA PRO A 306 3.05 -12.35 -17.34
C PRO A 306 4.52 -11.93 -17.47
N ASP A 307 4.86 -11.24 -18.57
CA ASP A 307 6.19 -10.67 -18.84
C ASP A 307 6.25 -9.15 -18.58
N GLY A 308 5.38 -8.67 -17.68
CA GLY A 308 5.20 -7.26 -17.39
C GLY A 308 6.46 -6.56 -16.89
N LYS A 309 6.51 -5.25 -17.10
CA LYS A 309 7.64 -4.40 -16.72
C LYS A 309 7.13 -3.11 -16.11
N ILE A 310 7.97 -2.51 -15.27
CA ILE A 310 7.78 -1.14 -14.78
C ILE A 310 8.10 -0.21 -15.94
N THR A 311 7.06 0.35 -16.55
CA THR A 311 7.18 1.29 -17.67
C THR A 311 7.45 2.69 -17.17
N GLU A 312 8.27 3.47 -17.90
CA GLU A 312 8.40 4.90 -17.61
C GLU A 312 7.14 5.60 -18.15
N VAL A 313 6.39 6.20 -17.23
CA VAL A 313 5.13 6.92 -17.51
C VAL A 313 5.23 8.40 -17.10
N CYS A 314 6.38 8.80 -16.55
CA CYS A 314 6.66 10.14 -16.06
C CYS A 314 7.72 10.79 -16.96
N PRO A 315 7.63 12.10 -17.24
CA PRO A 315 8.60 12.81 -18.06
C PRO A 315 10.03 12.67 -17.56
N VAL A 316 10.94 12.67 -18.53
CA VAL A 316 12.37 12.63 -18.29
C VAL A 316 12.78 13.86 -17.49
N GLY A 317 13.49 13.65 -16.38
CA GLY A 317 14.03 14.73 -15.56
C GLY A 317 13.09 15.31 -14.50
N SER A 318 11.83 14.87 -14.44
CA SER A 318 10.84 15.31 -13.42
C SER A 318 10.40 14.15 -12.56
N ALA A 319 9.97 14.38 -11.32
CA ALA A 319 9.33 13.34 -10.49
C ALA A 319 8.00 12.87 -11.11
N CYS A 320 7.41 11.78 -10.62
CA CYS A 320 6.08 11.38 -11.10
C CYS A 320 5.00 12.24 -10.44
N HIS A 321 4.11 12.82 -11.25
CA HIS A 321 3.00 13.63 -10.75
C HIS A 321 1.70 12.82 -10.70
N SER A 322 0.95 13.01 -9.62
CA SER A 322 -0.40 12.48 -9.44
C SER A 322 -1.46 13.41 -10.01
N VAL A 323 -2.65 12.85 -10.20
CA VAL A 323 -3.85 13.58 -10.64
C VAL A 323 -4.01 14.91 -9.91
N GLY A 324 -4.16 15.98 -10.69
CA GLY A 324 -4.30 17.36 -10.23
C GLY A 324 -3.00 18.16 -10.30
N TRP A 325 -1.83 17.53 -10.42
CA TRP A 325 -0.54 18.19 -10.59
C TRP A 325 0.02 17.89 -11.98
N ALA A 326 0.32 18.93 -12.75
CA ALA A 326 0.82 18.82 -14.12
C ALA A 326 2.28 19.26 -14.16
N TYR A 327 2.99 18.75 -15.17
CA TYR A 327 4.39 19.08 -15.46
C TYR A 327 4.59 20.50 -15.96
#